data_AF-A0A934G3W0-F1
#
_entry.id   AF-A0A934G3W0-F1
#
_cell.length_a   1.000
_cell.length_b   1.000
_cell.length_c   1.000
_cell.angle_alpha   90.00
_cell.angle_beta   90.00
_cell.angle_gamma   90.00
#
_symmetry.space_group_name_H-M   'P 1'
#
loop_
_entity.id
_entity.type
_entity.pdbx_description
1 polymer ?
#
loop_
_entity_poly.entity_id
_entity_poly.type
_entity_poly.pdbx_seq_one_letter_code
_entity_poly.pdbx_strand_id
1 'polypeptide(L)' 'MRQVDLPELGSQGVVSELLSGRREFNVRQAKALAERIGVSAALFL' A
#
# COMPACT_ATOMS: atom_id res chain seq x y z
N MET A 1 6.80 -4.00 -11.17
CA MET A 1 6.35 -4.36 -9.82
C MET A 1 4.94 -4.91 -9.93
N ARG A 2 4.71 -6.13 -9.47
CA ARG A 2 3.42 -6.82 -9.50
C ARG A 2 2.75 -6.69 -8.12
N GLN A 3 1.43 -6.88 -8.07
CA GLN A 3 0.68 -6.82 -6.81
C GLN A 3 1.18 -7.84 -5.77
N VAL A 4 1.72 -8.98 -6.20
CA VAL A 4 2.35 -10.00 -5.33
C VAL A 4 3.62 -9.52 -4.63
N ASP A 5 4.23 -8.45 -5.14
CA ASP A 5 5.47 -7.91 -4.59
C ASP A 5 5.19 -6.92 -3.42
N LEU A 6 3.94 -6.78 -2.95
CA LEU A 6 3.47 -5.85 -1.90
C LEU A 6 2.84 -6.57 -0.68
N PRO A 7 3.52 -7.52 -0.03
CA PRO A 7 2.96 -8.27 1.10
C PRO A 7 2.56 -7.39 2.30
N GLU A 8 3.23 -6.26 2.49
CA GLU A 8 2.96 -5.29 3.57
C GLU A 8 1.60 -4.61 3.47
N LEU A 9 0.98 -4.64 2.28
CA LEU A 9 -0.35 -4.11 2.03
C LEU A 9 -1.46 -5.12 2.32
N GLY A 10 -1.14 -6.42 2.42
CA GLY A 10 -2.08 -7.51 2.70
C GLY A 10 -2.22 -8.51 1.55
N SER A 11 -3.38 -9.17 1.46
CA SER A 11 -3.66 -10.15 0.40
C SER A 11 -3.79 -9.48 -0.97
N GLN A 12 -3.70 -10.27 -2.06
CA GLN A 12 -3.86 -9.75 -3.43
C GLN A 12 -5.16 -8.98 -3.65
N GLY A 13 -6.27 -9.42 -3.05
CA GLY A 13 -7.54 -8.69 -3.12
C GLY A 13 -7.44 -7.30 -2.50
N VAL A 14 -6.84 -7.20 -1.31
CA VAL A 14 -6.63 -5.92 -0.63
C VAL A 14 -5.74 -4.99 -1.45
N VAL A 15 -4.64 -5.51 -2.01
CA VAL A 15 -3.75 -4.72 -2.88
C VAL A 15 -4.49 -4.19 -4.12
N SER A 16 -5.32 -5.03 -4.75
CA SER A 16 -6.13 -4.63 -5.91
C SER A 16 -7.13 -3.52 -5.56
N GLU A 17 -7.80 -3.59 -4.41
CA GLU A 17 -8.72 -2.55 -3.94
C GLU A 17 -8.02 -1.23 -3.63
N LEU A 18 -6.83 -1.28 -3.00
CA LEU A 18 -6.00 -0.09 -2.73
C LEU A 18 -5.57 0.60 -4.04
N LEU A 19 -5.00 -0.17 -4.98
CA LEU A 19 -4.50 0.37 -6.25
C LEU A 19 -5.61 0.89 -7.18
N SER A 20 -6.84 0.39 -7.01
CA SER A 20 -8.01 0.87 -7.75
C SER A 20 -8.76 2.00 -7.04
N GLY A 21 -8.31 2.43 -5.84
CA GLY A 21 -8.95 3.48 -5.06
C GLY A 21 -10.30 3.08 -4.45
N ARG A 22 -10.69 1.80 -4.53
CA ARG A 22 -11.91 1.29 -3.88
C ARG A 22 -11.75 1.17 -2.36
N ARG A 23 -10.50 1.21 -1.89
CA ARG A 23 -10.13 1.17 -0.49
C ARG A 23 -9.00 2.17 -0.24
N GLU A 24 -9.07 2.88 0.87
CA GLU A 24 -8.00 3.77 1.30
C GLU A 24 -6.91 3.01 2.08
N PHE A 25 -5.68 3.54 2.02
CA PHE A 25 -4.58 3.04 2.85
C PHE A 25 -4.87 3.34 4.31
N ASN A 26 -4.65 2.35 5.18
CA ASN A 26 -4.54 2.64 6.60
C ASN A 26 -3.12 3.12 6.96
N VAL A 27 -2.97 3.71 8.14
CA VAL A 27 -1.70 4.26 8.64
C VAL A 27 -0.57 3.21 8.66
N ARG A 28 -0.86 1.94 8.93
CA ARG A 28 0.16 0.87 8.94
C ARG A 28 0.66 0.59 7.51
N GLN A 29 -0.26 0.47 6.56
CA GLN A 29 0.04 0.21 5.14
C GLN A 29 0.78 1.39 4.52
N ALA A 30 0.32 2.62 4.76
CA ALA A 30 0.96 3.84 4.29
C ALA A 30 2.41 3.94 4.76
N LYS A 31 2.68 3.68 6.04
CA LYS A 31 4.04 3.68 6.60
C LYS A 31 4.92 2.60 5.98
N ALA A 32 4.43 1.36 5.94
CA ALA A 32 5.22 0.24 5.42
C ALA A 32 5.57 0.40 3.94
N LEU A 33 4.61 0.85 3.13
CA LEU A 33 4.87 1.13 1.72
C LEU A 33 5.85 2.28 1.57
N ALA A 34 5.66 3.37 2.31
CA ALA A 34 6.55 4.53 2.27
C ALA A 34 7.99 4.19 2.65
N GLU A 35 8.21 3.38 3.68
CA GLU A 35 9.54 2.88 4.06
C GLU A 35 10.19 2.07 2.93
N ARG A 36 9.43 1.17 2.30
CA ARG A 36 9.92 0.33 1.21
C ARG A 36 10.37 1.14 -0.01
N ILE A 37 9.60 2.16 -0.41
CA ILE A 37 9.92 2.98 -1.58
C ILE A 37 10.76 4.23 -1.25
N GLY A 38 11.06 4.47 0.03
CA GLY A 38 11.91 5.57 0.47
C GLY A 38 11.25 6.95 0.34
N VAL A 39 9.95 7.07 0.58
CA VAL A 39 9.21 8.35 0.52
C VAL A 39 8.50 8.66 1.82
N SER A 40 7.88 9.84 1.92
CA SER A 40 7.03 10.19 3.06
C SER A 40 5.70 9.45 3.02
N ALA A 41 5.26 8.90 4.17
CA ALA A 41 3.96 8.24 4.32
C ALA A 41 2.77 9.19 4.06
N ALA A 42 2.98 10.51 4.15
CA ALA A 42 1.96 11.51 3.85
C ALA A 42 1.47 11.48 2.38
N LEU A 43 2.19 10.82 1.48
CA LEU A 43 1.75 10.64 0.08
C LEU A 43 0.61 9.62 -0.09
N PHE A 44 0.30 8.85 0.96
CA PHE A 44 -0.70 7.78 0.93
C PHE A 44 -1.89 8.02 1.86
N LEU A 45 -1.92 9.16 2.56
CA LEU A 45 -2.94 9.56 3.53
C LEU A 45 -3.87 10.63 2.95
#